data_AF-A0A7W6JZF7-F1
#
_entry.id   AF-A0A7W6JZF7-F1
#
_cell.length_a   1.000
_cell.length_b   1.000
_cell.length_c   1.000
_cell.angle_alpha   90.00
_cell.angle_beta   90.00
_cell.angle_gamma   90.00
#
_symmetry.space_group_name_H-M   'P 1'
#
loop_
_entity.id
_entity.type
_entity.pdbx_description
1 polymer ?
#
loop_
_entity_poly.entity_id
_entity_poly.type
_entity_poly.pdbx_seq_one_letter_code
_entity_poly.pdbx_strand_id
1 'polypeptide(L)'
;MARRKETPRHWTDPGPIENPAGGRGPGVRRRYSRTLIEQTIKVWQPYYPKPLSELDAHEIIENMTIFAGALMGLDGIVRPRAETISKPDKSRP
;
A
#
# COMPACT_ATOMS: atom_id res chain seq x y z
N MET A 1 -34.36 -17.34 -7.58
CA MET A 1 -33.35 -16.38 -7.10
C MET A 1 -32.12 -16.52 -8.00
N ALA A 2 -31.85 -15.53 -8.86
CA ALA A 2 -30.82 -15.63 -9.89
C ALA A 2 -29.43 -15.36 -9.30
N ARG A 3 -28.53 -16.35 -9.45
CA ARG A 3 -27.13 -16.29 -9.04
C ARG A 3 -26.41 -15.29 -9.96
N ARG A 4 -26.00 -14.15 -9.41
CA ARG A 4 -25.21 -13.14 -10.13
C ARG A 4 -23.87 -13.79 -10.50
N LYS A 5 -23.63 -14.02 -11.79
CA LYS A 5 -22.37 -14.53 -12.31
C LYS A 5 -21.38 -13.36 -12.32
N GLU A 6 -20.41 -13.40 -11.43
CA GLU A 6 -19.29 -12.46 -11.45
C GLU A 6 -18.39 -12.84 -12.63
N THR A 7 -18.36 -11.98 -13.65
CA THR A 7 -17.43 -12.11 -14.77
C THR A 7 -15.99 -11.94 -14.27
N PRO A 8 -15.03 -12.78 -14.70
CA PRO A 8 -13.63 -12.62 -14.35
C PRO A 8 -13.14 -11.25 -14.81
N ARG A 9 -12.69 -10.43 -13.86
CA ARG A 9 -12.10 -9.12 -14.17
C ARG A 9 -10.83 -9.32 -14.99
N HIS A 10 -10.71 -8.58 -16.08
CA HIS A 10 -9.54 -8.61 -16.95
C HIS A 10 -8.50 -7.64 -16.40
N TRP A 11 -7.21 -8.01 -16.42
CA TRP A 11 -6.14 -7.23 -15.78
C TRP A 11 -5.89 -5.84 -16.40
N THR A 12 -6.47 -5.55 -17.56
CA THR A 12 -6.44 -4.21 -18.17
C THR A 12 -7.69 -3.37 -17.88
N ASP A 13 -8.68 -3.90 -17.15
CA ASP A 13 -9.77 -3.06 -16.66
C ASP A 13 -9.19 -2.07 -15.63
N PRO A 14 -9.32 -0.75 -15.85
CA PRO A 14 -8.95 0.22 -14.83
C PRO A 14 -9.86 0.00 -13.63
N GLY A 15 -9.32 -0.67 -12.61
CA GLY A 15 -10.01 -0.87 -11.35
C GLY A 15 -10.37 0.49 -10.72
N PRO A 16 -11.40 0.54 -9.86
CA PRO A 16 -11.63 1.73 -9.05
C PRO A 16 -10.34 2.09 -8.31
N ILE A 17 -9.90 3.34 -8.41
CA ILE A 17 -8.74 3.85 -7.66
C ILE A 17 -9.16 3.94 -6.20
N GLU A 18 -9.13 2.80 -5.52
CA GLU A 18 -9.28 2.69 -4.08
C GLU A 18 -7.87 2.85 -3.48
N ASN A 19 -7.36 4.08 -3.47
CA ASN A 19 -6.33 4.43 -2.50
C ASN A 19 -6.98 5.26 -1.39
N PRO A 20 -7.54 4.65 -0.33
CA PRO A 20 -8.17 5.38 0.77
C PRO A 20 -7.16 6.12 1.68
N ALA A 21 -5.87 6.12 1.38
CA ALA A 21 -4.84 6.75 2.21
C ALA A 21 -4.70 8.27 1.96
N GLY A 22 -5.79 9.01 2.06
CA GLY A 22 -5.76 10.46 2.35
C GLY A 22 -5.46 10.77 3.82
N GLY A 23 -4.76 9.88 4.53
CA GLY A 23 -4.65 9.86 5.98
C GLY A 23 -3.30 10.35 6.47
N ARG A 24 -3.30 11.54 7.11
CA ARG A 24 -2.17 12.11 7.86
C ARG A 24 -1.57 11.08 8.83
N GLY A 25 -0.38 10.59 8.54
CA GLY A 25 0.47 9.84 9.48
C GLY A 25 1.44 10.76 10.24
N PRO A 26 1.81 10.42 11.49
CA PRO A 26 2.63 11.28 12.34
C PRO A 26 4.10 11.27 11.90
N GLY A 27 4.62 12.44 11.53
CA GLY A 27 6.04 12.79 11.46
C GLY A 27 6.92 11.83 10.66
N VAL A 28 7.19 12.16 9.39
CA VAL A 28 8.16 11.48 8.53
C VAL A 28 9.54 11.49 9.19
N ARG A 29 9.84 10.49 10.00
CA ARG A 29 11.23 10.09 10.22
C ARG A 29 11.74 9.70 8.84
N ARG A 30 12.80 10.35 8.34
CA ARG A 30 13.46 10.00 7.07
C ARG A 30 13.93 8.55 7.12
N ARG A 31 13.03 7.61 6.81
CA ARG A 31 13.31 6.17 6.75
C ARG A 31 14.21 5.84 5.55
N TYR A 32 14.15 6.66 4.51
CA TYR A 32 14.85 6.45 3.25
C TYR A 32 15.76 7.63 2.92
N SER A 33 16.84 7.36 2.18
CA SER A 33 17.75 8.40 1.71
C SER A 33 17.06 9.26 0.65
N ARG A 34 17.43 10.54 0.59
CA ARG A 34 16.90 11.47 -0.42
C ARG A 34 17.15 10.97 -1.85
N THR A 35 18.32 10.38 -2.09
CA THR A 35 18.67 9.78 -3.38
C THR A 35 17.72 8.66 -3.77
N LEU A 36 17.34 7.79 -2.83
CA LEU A 36 16.40 6.69 -3.10
C LEU A 36 15.01 7.22 -3.44
N ILE A 37 14.54 8.26 -2.73
CA ILE A 37 13.28 8.93 -3.02
C ILE A 37 13.28 9.55 -4.42
N GLU A 38 14.29 10.34 -4.76
CA GLU A 38 14.38 11.01 -6.06
C GLU A 38 14.46 9.99 -7.21
N GLN A 39 15.20 8.90 -7.03
CA GLN A 39 15.25 7.80 -8.01
C GLN A 39 13.92 7.09 -8.14
N THR A 40 13.23 6.83 -7.03
CA THR A 40 11.91 6.19 -7.04
C THR A 40 10.91 7.05 -7.82
N ILE A 41 10.84 8.35 -7.53
CA ILE A 41 10.00 9.29 -8.29
C ILE A 41 10.36 9.23 -9.77
N LYS A 42 11.64 9.34 -10.12
CA LYS A 42 12.09 9.33 -11.52
C LYS A 42 11.68 8.06 -12.28
N VAL A 43 11.80 6.89 -11.65
CA VAL A 43 11.47 5.60 -12.28
C VAL A 43 9.96 5.44 -12.42
N TRP A 44 9.19 5.87 -11.42
CA TRP A 44 7.75 5.61 -11.38
C TRP A 44 6.91 6.72 -12.03
N GLN A 45 7.42 7.94 -12.16
CA GLN A 45 6.69 9.10 -12.70
C GLN A 45 6.00 8.84 -14.05
N PRO A 46 6.58 8.11 -15.03
CA PRO A 46 5.91 7.86 -16.31
C PRO A 46 4.62 7.05 -16.21
N TYR A 47 4.42 6.30 -15.13
CA TYR A 47 3.23 5.47 -14.90
C TYR A 47 2.10 6.23 -14.20
N TYR A 48 2.36 7.45 -13.73
CA TYR A 48 1.38 8.26 -13.03
C TYR A 48 1.06 9.54 -13.81
N PRO A 49 -0.23 9.85 -14.03
CA PRO A 49 -0.63 11.08 -14.72
C PRO A 49 -0.40 12.34 -13.86
N LYS A 50 -0.17 12.19 -12.56
CA LYS A 50 0.11 13.29 -11.63
C LYS A 50 1.58 13.24 -11.17
N PRO A 51 2.21 14.39 -10.90
CA PRO A 51 3.54 14.43 -10.29
C PRO A 51 3.54 13.68 -8.96
N LEU A 52 4.48 12.75 -8.80
CA LEU A 52 4.67 12.01 -7.56
C LEU A 52 5.32 12.91 -6.51
N SER A 53 4.76 12.87 -5.30
CA SER A 53 5.32 13.52 -4.12
C SER A 53 6.34 12.61 -3.42
N GLU A 54 7.09 13.19 -2.48
CA GLU A 54 7.97 12.42 -1.58
C GLU A 54 7.19 11.38 -0.78
N LEU A 55 5.94 11.68 -0.38
CA LEU A 55 5.08 10.73 0.32
C LEU A 55 4.73 9.52 -0.57
N ASP A 56 4.37 9.77 -1.83
CA ASP A 56 4.04 8.70 -2.77
C ASP A 56 5.25 7.78 -3.00
N ALA A 57 6.46 8.35 -3.08
CA ALA A 57 7.69 7.59 -3.20
C ALA A 57 7.95 6.70 -1.97
N HIS A 58 7.66 7.19 -0.76
CA HIS A 58 7.72 6.39 0.46
C HIS A 58 6.76 5.19 0.41
N GLU A 59 5.51 5.41 0.00
CA GLU A 59 4.51 4.34 -0.12
C GLU A 59 4.90 3.30 -1.18
N ILE A 60 5.42 3.75 -2.32
CA ILE A 60 5.92 2.86 -3.37
C ILE A 60 7.04 1.97 -2.83
N ILE A 61 8.01 2.53 -2.10
CA ILE A 61 9.09 1.74 -1.51
C ILE A 61 8.55 0.72 -0.50
N GLU A 62 7.66 1.13 0.40
CA GLU A 62 7.08 0.21 1.40
C GLU A 62 6.33 -0.94 0.72
N ASN A 63 5.48 -0.64 -0.25
CA ASN A 63 4.74 -1.65 -1.01
C ASN A 63 5.67 -2.62 -1.74
N MET A 64 6.73 -2.11 -2.38
CA MET A 64 7.72 -2.95 -3.08
C MET A 64 8.49 -3.84 -2.11
N THR A 65 8.84 -3.36 -0.91
CA THR A 65 9.52 -4.19 0.10
C THR A 65 8.62 -5.28 0.67
N ILE A 66 7.33 -4.98 0.87
CA ILE A 66 6.34 -5.98 1.30
C ILE A 66 6.18 -7.04 0.20
N PHE A 67 6.00 -6.62 -1.05
CA PHE A 67 5.87 -7.53 -2.18
C PHE A 67 7.12 -8.42 -2.36
N ALA A 68 8.31 -7.83 -2.28
CA ALA A 68 9.56 -8.58 -2.35
C ALA A 68 9.70 -9.57 -1.18
N GLY A 69 9.30 -9.17 0.03
CA GLY A 69 9.26 -10.05 1.20
C GLY A 69 8.33 -11.24 1.00
N ALA A 70 7.13 -11.00 0.44
CA ALA A 70 6.17 -12.05 0.13
C ALA A 70 6.68 -13.02 -0.94
N LEU A 71 7.30 -12.50 -2.01
CA LEU A 71 7.92 -13.34 -3.04
C LEU A 71 9.07 -14.21 -2.51
N MET A 72 9.83 -13.69 -1.53
CA MET A 72 10.96 -14.40 -0.93
C MET A 72 10.56 -15.33 0.23
N GLY A 73 9.27 -15.46 0.55
CA GLY A 73 8.79 -16.26 1.69
C GLY A 73 9.24 -15.70 3.05
N LEU A 74 9.57 -14.41 3.11
CA LEU A 74 9.93 -13.69 4.34
C LEU A 74 8.70 -13.13 5.08
N ASP A 75 7.51 -13.70 4.80
CA ASP A 75 6.19 -13.28 5.32
C ASP A 75 6.13 -13.16 6.85
N GLY A 76 7.03 -13.84 7.58
CA GLY A 76 7.14 -13.75 9.04
C GLY A 76 7.87 -12.52 9.59
N ILE A 77 8.68 -11.83 8.79
CA ILE A 77 9.52 -10.70 9.23
C ILE A 77 8.87 -9.36 8.88
N VAL A 78 8.21 -9.27 7.72
CA VAL A 78 7.54 -8.05 7.27
C VAL A 78 6.07 -8.10 7.69
N ARG A 79 5.80 -7.91 8.99
CA ARG A 79 4.42 -7.72 9.44
C ARG A 79 3.91 -6.37 8.90
N PRO A 80 2.84 -6.34 8.09
CA PRO A 80 2.15 -5.08 7.83
C PRO A 80 1.71 -4.53 9.19
N ARG A 81 2.00 -3.26 9.46
CA ARG A 81 1.53 -2.56 10.64
C ARG A 81 0.03 -2.26 10.48
N ALA A 82 -0.77 -3.32 10.36
CA ALA A 82 -2.19 -3.27 10.60
C ALA A 82 -2.38 -3.23 12.12
N GLU A 83 -3.07 -2.19 12.52
CA GLU A 83 -3.42 -1.82 13.88
C GLU A 83 -3.86 -3.00 14.74
N THR A 84 -3.49 -2.92 16.01
CA THR A 84 -4.20 -3.54 17.12
C THR A 84 -5.66 -3.09 17.10
N ILE A 85 -6.48 -3.73 16.27
CA ILE A 85 -7.93 -3.60 16.34
C ILE A 85 -8.33 -4.24 17.67
N SER A 86 -8.67 -3.34 18.59
CA SER A 86 -9.25 -3.59 19.88
C SER A 86 -10.23 -4.76 19.83
N LYS A 87 -9.95 -5.82 20.61
CA LYS A 87 -10.95 -6.84 20.91
C LYS A 87 -12.13 -6.11 21.58
N PRO A 88 -13.38 -6.26 21.11
CA PRO A 88 -14.50 -5.77 21.90
C PRO A 88 -14.54 -6.59 23.20
N ASP A 89 -14.39 -5.89 24.31
CA ASP A 89 -14.55 -6.43 25.65
C ASP A 89 -16.00 -6.93 25.80
N LYS A 90 -16.17 -8.25 25.65
CA LYS A 90 -17.40 -8.96 26.02
C LYS A 90 -17.41 -9.14 27.54
N SER A 91 -17.56 -8.04 28.25
CA SER A 91 -17.74 -8.07 29.71
C SER A 91 -18.70 -6.97 30.13
N ARG A 92 -20.01 -7.22 29.98
CA ARG A 92 -20.95 -6.75 30.99
C ARG A 92 -22.19 -7.67 31.06
N PRO A 93 -22.53 -8.19 32.26
CA PRO A 93 -23.75 -8.97 32.49
C PRO A 93 -25.00 -8.11 32.41
#